data_AF-A0A8T9QGX7-F1
#
_entry.id   AF-A0A8T9QGX7-F1
#
_cell.length_a   1.000
_cell.length_b   1.000
_cell.length_c   1.000
_cell.angle_alpha   90.00
_cell.angle_beta   90.00
_cell.angle_gamma   90.00
#
_symmetry.space_group_name_H-M   'P 1'
#
loop_
_entity.id
_entity.type
_entity.pdbx_description
1 polymer ?
#
loop_
_entity_poly.entity_id
_entity_poly.type
_entity_poly.pdbx_seq_one_letter_code
_entity_poly.pdbx_strand_id
1 'polypeptide(L)'
;MQVTLPPKPVSDAIIPRHDEPEKSSPIIPEGGLRYYSQLAHFRSWQDFAFTGVTEQDVATAQEARQAFEAMQLDSLQAHGIRIRFGNQSTYASVIRMLDWANAATPKYLVDFHHGPTTLYAFTEAYRPPNSSGLKLPEFCLCNDVLYYHPSPPSFETQMQNWFTRWQQAWHKAFSSPIWQLPIVFLLGITALNGWKMARRWHTA
;
A
#
# COMPACT_ATOMS: atom_id res chain seq x y z
N MET A 1 -37.28 23.98 27.00
CA MET A 1 -38.22 22.94 26.53
C MET A 1 -37.40 21.73 26.13
N GLN A 2 -37.37 20.68 26.96
CA GLN A 2 -36.70 19.42 26.64
C GLN A 2 -37.74 18.47 26.04
N VAL A 3 -37.46 17.97 24.83
CA VAL A 3 -38.30 17.01 24.12
C VAL A 3 -37.75 15.63 24.42
N THR A 4 -38.42 14.91 25.31
CA THR A 4 -38.12 13.52 25.63
C THR A 4 -38.95 12.62 24.72
N LEU A 5 -38.31 11.91 23.80
CA LEU A 5 -38.99 10.93 22.95
C LEU A 5 -39.26 9.64 23.75
N PRO A 6 -40.46 9.03 23.61
CA PRO A 6 -40.77 7.79 24.29
C PRO A 6 -39.97 6.61 23.69
N PRO A 7 -39.60 5.62 24.52
CA PRO A 7 -38.90 4.43 24.05
C PRO A 7 -39.80 3.60 23.13
N LYS A 8 -39.27 3.26 21.96
CA LYS A 8 -39.93 2.39 20.98
C LYS A 8 -39.92 0.95 21.50
N PRO A 9 -41.05 0.23 21.53
CA PRO A 9 -41.07 -1.16 21.95
C PRO A 9 -40.28 -2.03 20.95
N VAL A 10 -39.36 -2.83 21.47
CA VAL A 10 -38.70 -3.91 20.75
C VAL A 10 -39.75 -4.99 20.52
N SER A 11 -40.05 -5.26 19.25
CA SER A 11 -41.03 -6.26 18.85
C SER A 11 -40.31 -7.60 18.69
N ASP A 12 -40.48 -8.51 19.65
CA ASP A 12 -39.99 -9.91 19.62
C ASP A 12 -40.82 -10.81 18.68
N ALA A 13 -41.44 -10.24 17.65
CA ALA A 13 -42.18 -10.99 16.66
C ALA A 13 -41.18 -11.70 15.72
N ILE A 14 -40.81 -12.92 16.08
CA ILE A 14 -40.23 -13.89 15.15
C ILE A 14 -41.31 -14.21 14.13
N ILE A 15 -41.28 -13.52 12.99
CA ILE A 15 -42.13 -13.84 11.84
C ILE A 15 -41.65 -15.21 11.30
N PRO A 16 -42.51 -16.26 11.25
CA PRO A 16 -42.15 -17.51 10.60
C PRO A 16 -41.95 -17.22 9.11
N ARG A 17 -40.72 -17.38 8.61
CA ARG A 17 -40.44 -17.32 7.17
C ARG A 17 -41.09 -18.54 6.52
N HIS A 18 -42.07 -18.26 5.66
CA HIS A 18 -42.65 -19.22 4.74
C HIS A 18 -41.54 -19.81 3.85
N ASP A 19 -41.56 -21.13 3.71
CA ASP A 19 -40.60 -21.94 2.98
C ASP A 19 -40.38 -21.43 1.54
N GLU A 20 -39.24 -20.76 1.30
CA GLU A 20 -38.65 -20.67 -0.04
C GLU A 20 -37.82 -21.93 -0.29
N PRO A 21 -37.87 -22.51 -1.50
CA PRO A 21 -37.08 -23.69 -1.82
C PRO A 21 -35.60 -23.38 -1.59
N GLU A 22 -34.99 -24.27 -0.82
CA GLU A 22 -33.59 -24.34 -0.41
C GLU A 22 -32.64 -24.04 -1.59
N LYS A 23 -32.40 -22.75 -1.84
CA LYS A 23 -31.41 -22.28 -2.77
C LYS A 23 -30.08 -22.48 -2.07
N SER A 24 -29.54 -23.69 -2.26
CA SER A 24 -28.17 -24.12 -2.04
C SER A 24 -27.31 -23.02 -1.43
N SER A 25 -27.01 -23.16 -0.14
CA SER A 25 -25.97 -22.39 0.54
C SER A 25 -24.82 -22.13 -0.42
N PRO A 26 -24.35 -20.87 -0.57
CA PRO A 26 -23.19 -20.63 -1.40
C PRO A 26 -22.07 -21.50 -0.84
N ILE A 27 -21.68 -22.50 -1.63
CA ILE A 27 -20.48 -23.29 -1.39
C ILE A 27 -19.37 -22.25 -1.39
N ILE A 28 -18.95 -21.81 -0.20
CA ILE A 28 -17.74 -21.00 -0.06
C ILE A 28 -16.65 -21.94 -0.55
N PRO A 29 -16.02 -21.69 -1.70
CA PRO A 29 -14.99 -22.58 -2.18
C PRO A 29 -13.87 -22.56 -1.14
N GLU A 30 -13.55 -23.71 -0.56
CA GLU A 30 -12.42 -23.89 0.38
C GLU A 30 -11.07 -23.43 -0.23
N GLY A 31 -11.04 -23.09 -1.52
CA GLY A 31 -9.94 -22.40 -2.18
C GLY A 31 -9.66 -20.97 -1.69
N GLY A 32 -10.60 -20.29 -1.02
CA GLY A 32 -10.42 -18.92 -0.49
C GLY A 32 -9.22 -18.79 0.46
N LEU A 33 -8.92 -19.84 1.22
CA LEU A 33 -7.87 -19.86 2.25
C LEU A 33 -6.45 -19.92 1.66
N ARG A 34 -6.28 -20.37 0.40
CA ARG A 34 -4.96 -20.40 -0.27
C ARG A 34 -4.52 -19.05 -0.82
N TYR A 35 -5.42 -18.07 -0.95
CA TYR A 35 -5.08 -16.77 -1.53
C TYR A 35 -4.30 -15.87 -0.56
N TYR A 36 -4.45 -16.05 0.76
CA TYR A 36 -3.78 -15.18 1.74
C TYR A 36 -2.28 -15.42 1.86
N SER A 37 -1.82 -16.68 1.76
CA SER A 37 -0.38 -16.97 1.68
C SER A 37 0.22 -16.45 0.36
N GLN A 38 -0.60 -16.34 -0.69
CA GLN A 38 -0.20 -15.77 -1.98
C GLN A 38 -0.12 -14.24 -1.95
N LEU A 39 -0.74 -13.54 -0.99
CA LEU A 39 -0.61 -12.09 -0.80
C LEU A 39 0.86 -11.65 -0.73
N ALA A 40 1.71 -12.47 -0.10
CA ALA A 40 3.15 -12.21 -0.02
C ALA A 40 3.84 -12.15 -1.39
N HIS A 41 3.30 -12.82 -2.41
CA HIS A 41 3.85 -12.86 -3.77
C HIS A 41 3.30 -11.76 -4.67
N PHE A 42 2.14 -11.17 -4.34
CA PHE A 42 1.52 -10.12 -5.16
C PHE A 42 2.15 -8.74 -4.98
N ARG A 43 2.84 -8.50 -3.87
CA ARG A 43 3.50 -7.21 -3.59
C ARG A 43 4.54 -7.33 -2.48
N SER A 44 5.42 -6.33 -2.40
CA SER A 44 6.31 -6.16 -1.24
C SER A 44 5.51 -5.56 -0.08
N TRP A 45 5.63 -6.16 1.10
CA TRP A 45 4.94 -5.72 2.31
C TRP A 45 5.90 -5.03 3.26
N GLN A 46 5.46 -3.90 3.83
CA GLN A 46 6.06 -3.33 5.03
C GLN A 46 5.32 -3.91 6.24
N ASP A 47 6.07 -4.55 7.12
CA ASP A 47 5.53 -5.32 8.23
C ASP A 47 5.61 -4.55 9.55
N PHE A 48 4.47 -4.44 10.23
CA PHE A 48 4.37 -3.88 11.57
C PHE A 48 3.67 -4.88 12.49
N ALA A 49 4.10 -4.93 13.75
CA ALA A 49 3.53 -5.85 14.73
C ALA A 49 3.23 -5.11 16.04
N PHE A 50 1.97 -5.11 16.44
CA PHE A 50 1.52 -4.61 17.74
C PHE A 50 1.47 -5.77 18.71
N THR A 51 2.30 -5.73 19.74
CA THR A 51 2.46 -6.82 20.70
C THR A 51 1.61 -6.63 21.94
N GLY A 52 1.13 -5.41 22.21
CA GLY A 52 0.46 -5.03 23.46
C GLY A 52 1.39 -4.37 24.48
N VAL A 53 2.69 -4.27 24.17
CA VAL A 53 3.66 -3.56 25.01
C VAL A 53 3.67 -2.08 24.64
N THR A 54 3.16 -1.23 25.52
CA THR A 54 2.89 0.20 25.26
C THR A 54 4.05 0.95 24.60
N GLU A 55 5.28 0.82 25.13
CA GLU A 55 6.43 1.56 24.59
C GLU A 55 6.78 1.14 23.16
N GLN A 56 6.76 -0.17 22.89
CA GLN A 56 7.04 -0.72 21.57
C GLN A 56 5.92 -0.36 20.58
N ASP A 57 4.67 -0.51 21.01
CA ASP A 57 3.49 -0.20 20.19
C ASP A 57 3.43 1.30 19.82
N VAL A 58 3.92 2.20 20.67
CA VAL A 58 4.01 3.64 20.36
C VAL A 58 5.02 3.90 19.24
N ALA A 59 6.21 3.31 19.33
CA ALA A 59 7.23 3.43 18.28
C ALA A 59 6.72 2.83 16.95
N THR A 60 6.16 1.62 17.00
CA THR A 60 5.56 0.96 15.84
C THR A 60 4.40 1.76 15.24
N ALA A 61 3.57 2.40 16.06
CA ALA A 61 2.51 3.29 15.57
C ALA A 61 3.08 4.50 14.81
N GLN A 62 4.18 5.08 15.27
CA GLN A 62 4.81 6.21 14.58
C GLN A 62 5.39 5.79 13.22
N GLU A 63 6.06 4.64 13.15
CA GLU A 63 6.57 4.10 11.88
C GLU A 63 5.44 3.72 10.92
N ALA A 64 4.40 3.05 11.41
CA ALA A 64 3.23 2.69 10.61
C ALA A 64 2.53 3.94 10.06
N ARG A 65 2.43 5.01 10.85
CA ARG A 65 1.88 6.31 10.39
C ARG A 65 2.68 6.86 9.22
N GLN A 66 4.01 6.90 9.32
CA GLN A 66 4.87 7.38 8.24
C GLN A 66 4.72 6.52 6.98
N ALA A 67 4.56 5.20 7.12
CA ALA A 67 4.31 4.31 6.01
C ALA A 67 2.96 4.61 5.32
N PHE A 68 1.89 4.88 6.08
CA PHE A 68 0.59 5.30 5.52
C PHE A 68 0.66 6.66 4.83
N GLU A 69 1.36 7.64 5.42
CA GLU A 69 1.59 8.95 4.79
C GLU A 69 2.38 8.80 3.47
N ALA A 70 3.40 7.95 3.44
CA ALA A 70 4.16 7.64 2.23
C ALA A 70 3.30 6.92 1.17
N MET A 71 2.44 5.98 1.58
CA MET A 71 1.51 5.27 0.69
C MET A 71 0.51 6.23 0.04
N GLN A 72 0.02 7.22 0.78
CA GLN A 72 -0.91 8.23 0.27
C GLN A 72 -0.25 9.10 -0.81
N LEU A 73 1.05 9.40 -0.68
CA LEU A 73 1.82 10.18 -1.65
C LEU A 73 2.24 9.37 -2.88
N ASP A 74 2.44 8.04 -2.73
CA ASP A 74 2.92 7.15 -3.79
C ASP A 74 1.92 6.04 -4.12
N SER A 75 0.85 6.39 -4.83
CA SER A 75 -0.18 5.45 -5.30
C SER A 75 0.27 4.55 -6.46
N LEU A 76 1.41 4.85 -7.07
CA LEU A 76 1.89 4.21 -8.30
C LEU A 76 2.83 3.03 -8.04
N GLN A 77 3.41 2.94 -6.83
CA GLN A 77 4.22 1.80 -6.45
C GLN A 77 3.37 0.70 -5.82
N ALA A 78 3.64 -0.54 -6.23
CA ALA A 78 2.98 -1.74 -5.71
C ALA A 78 3.57 -2.15 -4.35
N HIS A 79 3.42 -1.26 -3.36
CA HIS A 79 3.72 -1.53 -1.95
C HIS A 79 2.44 -1.81 -1.18
N GLY A 80 2.55 -2.66 -0.16
CA GLY A 80 1.50 -2.91 0.80
C GLY A 80 2.02 -2.71 2.22
N ILE A 81 1.13 -2.40 3.14
CA ILE A 81 1.37 -2.36 4.58
C ILE A 81 0.63 -3.54 5.19
N ARG A 82 1.34 -4.34 5.98
CA ARG A 82 0.80 -5.48 6.72
C ARG A 82 1.01 -5.24 8.20
N ILE A 83 -0.08 -5.17 8.95
CA ILE A 83 -0.05 -4.92 10.39
C ILE A 83 -0.63 -6.12 11.10
N ARG A 84 0.17 -6.74 11.97
CA ARG A 84 -0.24 -7.89 12.79
C ARG A 84 -0.54 -7.43 14.21
N PHE A 85 -1.70 -7.85 14.70
CA PHE A 85 -2.17 -7.56 16.05
C PHE A 85 -2.01 -8.83 16.90
N GLY A 86 -1.03 -8.81 17.80
CA GLY A 86 -0.79 -9.88 18.75
C GLY A 86 -1.92 -10.01 19.78
N ASN A 87 -1.91 -11.10 20.54
CA ASN A 87 -3.00 -11.42 21.47
C ASN A 87 -3.21 -10.38 22.59
N GLN A 88 -2.18 -9.60 22.93
CA GLN A 88 -2.26 -8.54 23.94
C GLN A 88 -2.43 -7.14 23.34
N SER A 89 -2.53 -7.03 22.01
CA SER A 89 -2.78 -5.75 21.36
C SER A 89 -4.16 -5.20 21.74
N THR A 90 -4.24 -3.88 21.89
CA THR A 90 -5.50 -3.24 22.29
C THR A 90 -6.43 -3.05 21.10
N TYR A 91 -7.74 -3.11 21.34
CA TYR A 91 -8.75 -2.76 20.32
C TYR A 91 -8.56 -1.33 19.78
N ALA A 92 -8.11 -0.41 20.64
CA ALA A 92 -7.80 0.96 20.25
C ALA A 92 -6.68 1.04 19.19
N SER A 93 -5.68 0.15 19.26
CA SER A 93 -4.63 0.05 18.24
C SER A 93 -5.21 -0.38 16.89
N VAL A 94 -6.13 -1.35 16.88
CA VAL A 94 -6.80 -1.82 15.65
C VAL A 94 -7.58 -0.70 14.98
N ILE A 95 -8.44 0.00 15.73
CA ILE A 95 -9.24 1.11 15.20
C ILE A 95 -8.36 2.23 14.67
N ARG A 96 -7.31 2.60 15.39
CA ARG A 96 -6.37 3.64 14.94
C ARG A 96 -5.72 3.28 13.60
N MET A 97 -5.30 2.03 13.42
CA MET A 97 -4.71 1.60 12.14
C MET A 97 -5.75 1.55 11.02
N LEU A 98 -7.00 1.20 11.32
CA LEU A 98 -8.10 1.24 10.35
C LEU A 98 -8.39 2.67 9.88
N ASP A 99 -8.41 3.63 10.80
CA ASP A 99 -8.59 5.05 10.46
C ASP A 99 -7.49 5.54 9.51
N TRP A 100 -6.23 5.17 9.78
CA TRP A 100 -5.10 5.51 8.91
C TRP A 100 -5.15 4.79 7.57
N ALA A 101 -5.50 3.50 7.55
CA ALA A 101 -5.68 2.76 6.31
C ALA A 101 -6.77 3.38 5.45
N ASN A 102 -7.92 3.71 6.04
CA ASN A 102 -9.05 4.34 5.34
C ASN A 102 -8.69 5.74 4.80
N ALA A 103 -7.86 6.50 5.51
CA ALA A 103 -7.37 7.79 5.04
C ALA A 103 -6.33 7.66 3.90
N ALA A 104 -5.51 6.62 3.93
CA ALA A 104 -4.42 6.42 2.96
C ALA A 104 -4.88 5.73 1.67
N THR A 105 -5.76 4.73 1.75
CA THR A 105 -6.20 3.94 0.60
C THR A 105 -7.61 3.38 0.79
N PRO A 106 -8.45 3.35 -0.26
CA PRO A 106 -9.73 2.65 -0.20
C PRO A 106 -9.57 1.12 -0.23
N LYS A 107 -8.36 0.59 -0.48
CA LYS A 107 -8.08 -0.85 -0.59
C LYS A 107 -7.36 -1.36 0.65
N TYR A 108 -8.15 -1.84 1.59
CA TYR A 108 -7.65 -2.57 2.74
C TYR A 108 -8.57 -3.75 3.06
N LEU A 109 -8.03 -4.74 3.75
CA LEU A 109 -8.76 -5.91 4.26
C LEU A 109 -8.25 -6.23 5.66
N VAL A 110 -9.13 -6.77 6.50
CA VAL A 110 -8.77 -7.28 7.82
C VAL A 110 -9.05 -8.77 7.84
N ASP A 111 -8.02 -9.55 8.16
CA ASP A 111 -8.12 -10.98 8.37
C ASP A 111 -8.20 -11.27 9.87
N PHE A 112 -9.35 -11.76 10.32
CA PHE A 112 -9.58 -12.23 11.68
C PHE A 112 -9.49 -13.76 11.80
N HIS A 113 -9.40 -14.48 10.68
CA HIS A 113 -9.52 -15.93 10.64
C HIS A 113 -8.20 -16.65 10.90
N HIS A 114 -7.07 -16.11 10.42
CA HIS A 114 -5.78 -16.79 10.44
C HIS A 114 -4.79 -16.27 11.50
N GLY A 115 -5.31 -15.92 12.69
CA GLY A 115 -4.58 -15.41 13.86
C GLY A 115 -3.04 -15.41 13.78
N PRO A 116 -2.36 -14.26 13.95
CA PRO A 116 -2.85 -13.00 14.52
C PRO A 116 -3.78 -12.21 13.59
N THR A 117 -4.69 -11.43 14.18
CA THR A 117 -5.54 -10.52 13.38
C THR A 117 -4.61 -9.63 12.56
N THR A 118 -4.83 -9.57 11.25
CA THR A 118 -3.91 -8.90 10.34
C THR A 118 -4.65 -7.92 9.44
N LEU A 119 -4.27 -6.66 9.50
CA LEU A 119 -4.71 -5.63 8.56
C LEU A 119 -3.73 -5.58 7.39
N TYR A 120 -4.27 -5.65 6.18
CA TYR A 120 -3.51 -5.44 4.95
C TYR A 120 -4.07 -4.21 4.25
N ALA A 121 -3.23 -3.21 4.00
CA ALA A 121 -3.57 -2.03 3.22
C ALA A 121 -2.64 -1.94 2.02
N PHE A 122 -3.16 -1.57 0.84
CA PHE A 122 -2.36 -1.59 -0.37
C PHE A 122 -2.86 -0.64 -1.45
N THR A 123 -1.97 -0.30 -2.38
CA THR A 123 -2.26 0.56 -3.54
C THR A 123 -2.84 -0.26 -4.70
N GLU A 124 -3.50 0.43 -5.64
CA GLU A 124 -4.01 -0.18 -6.87
C GLU A 124 -2.90 -0.62 -7.83
N ALA A 125 -1.69 -0.10 -7.64
CA ALA A 125 -0.55 -0.41 -8.48
C ALA A 125 -0.33 -1.92 -8.59
N TYR A 126 -0.39 -2.40 -9.83
CA TYR A 126 -0.17 -3.80 -10.16
C TYR A 126 1.31 -4.12 -10.15
N ARG A 127 1.68 -5.20 -9.45
CA ARG A 127 2.97 -5.87 -9.62
C ARG A 127 2.70 -7.22 -10.26
N PRO A 128 3.28 -7.51 -11.44
CA PRO A 128 3.21 -8.86 -11.96
C PRO A 128 3.85 -9.80 -10.94
N PRO A 129 3.18 -10.89 -10.54
CA PRO A 129 3.78 -11.87 -9.67
C PRO A 129 5.05 -12.40 -10.35
N ASN A 130 6.12 -12.56 -9.57
CA ASN A 130 7.37 -13.08 -10.10
C ASN A 130 7.09 -14.49 -10.66
N SER A 131 7.21 -14.67 -11.97
CA SER A 131 6.83 -15.90 -12.67
C SER A 131 7.60 -17.14 -12.19
N SER A 132 8.73 -16.94 -11.53
CA SER A 132 9.55 -17.99 -10.92
C SER A 132 9.02 -18.52 -9.57
N GLY A 133 8.11 -17.79 -8.90
CA GLY A 133 7.59 -18.16 -7.57
C GLY A 133 6.20 -18.77 -7.57
N LEU A 134 5.42 -18.57 -8.65
CA LEU A 134 4.11 -19.19 -8.81
C LEU A 134 4.29 -20.61 -9.36
N LYS A 135 4.47 -21.59 -8.47
CA LYS A 135 4.08 -22.96 -8.79
C LYS A 135 2.56 -22.98 -8.88
N LEU A 136 2.05 -22.71 -10.08
CA LEU A 136 0.65 -22.97 -10.38
C LEU A 136 0.38 -24.44 -9.98
N PRO A 137 -0.66 -24.73 -9.19
CA PRO A 137 -1.05 -26.10 -8.96
C PRO A 137 -1.24 -26.75 -10.34
N GLU A 138 -0.55 -27.87 -10.55
CA GLU A 138 -0.38 -28.59 -11.82
C GLU A 138 -1.72 -29.09 -12.42
N PHE A 139 -2.84 -28.75 -11.80
CA PHE A 139 -4.18 -29.13 -12.20
C PHE A 139 -4.95 -27.94 -12.78
N CYS A 140 -5.02 -27.97 -14.12
CA CYS A 140 -6.15 -27.50 -14.92
C CYS A 140 -6.56 -26.02 -14.79
N LEU A 141 -5.86 -25.15 -15.52
CA LEU A 141 -6.50 -23.99 -16.16
C LEU A 141 -6.01 -23.94 -17.61
N CYS A 142 -6.75 -24.60 -18.50
CA CYS A 142 -6.59 -24.43 -19.93
C CYS A 142 -7.04 -23.01 -20.30
N ASN A 143 -6.12 -22.18 -20.79
CA ASN A 143 -6.38 -20.94 -21.53
C ASN A 143 -7.18 -19.80 -20.85
N ASP A 144 -7.48 -19.86 -19.55
CA ASP A 144 -7.99 -18.68 -18.86
C ASP A 144 -6.88 -17.65 -18.71
N VAL A 145 -6.86 -16.71 -19.67
CA VAL A 145 -6.12 -15.46 -19.55
C VAL A 145 -6.68 -14.73 -18.34
N LEU A 146 -5.99 -14.80 -17.21
CA LEU A 146 -6.31 -14.01 -16.04
C LEU A 146 -6.18 -12.53 -16.41
N TYR A 147 -7.32 -11.89 -16.66
CA TYR A 147 -7.42 -10.45 -16.87
C TYR A 147 -7.23 -9.75 -15.52
N TYR A 148 -5.98 -9.38 -15.22
CA TYR A 148 -5.67 -8.59 -14.02
C TYR A 148 -6.14 -7.15 -14.23
N HIS A 149 -6.98 -6.66 -13.32
CA HIS A 149 -7.40 -5.26 -13.27
C HIS A 149 -6.94 -4.57 -11.97
N PRO A 150 -6.41 -3.33 -12.05
CA PRO A 150 -6.17 -2.55 -13.27
C PRO A 150 -4.96 -3.07 -14.06
N SER A 151 -4.99 -2.90 -15.38
CA SER A 151 -3.84 -3.21 -16.24
C SER A 151 -2.64 -2.36 -15.78
N PRO A 152 -1.41 -2.90 -15.81
CA PRO A 152 -0.24 -2.12 -15.46
C PRO A 152 -0.22 -0.81 -16.26
N PRO A 153 0.23 0.32 -15.65
CA PRO A 153 0.38 1.57 -16.37
C PRO A 153 1.26 1.32 -17.61
N SER A 154 0.90 1.94 -18.74
CA SER A 154 1.69 1.80 -19.96
C SER A 154 3.14 2.23 -19.70
N PHE A 155 4.07 1.73 -20.50
CA PHE A 155 5.48 2.15 -20.40
C PHE A 155 5.63 3.67 -20.43
N GLU A 156 4.83 4.34 -21.26
CA GLU A 156 4.80 5.81 -21.35
C GLU A 156 4.39 6.45 -20.02
N THR A 157 3.33 5.95 -19.39
CA THR A 157 2.88 6.43 -18.07
C THR A 157 3.94 6.17 -17.01
N GLN A 158 4.61 5.02 -17.03
CA GLN A 158 5.70 4.72 -16.10
C GLN A 158 6.89 5.68 -16.31
N MET A 159 7.24 5.99 -17.56
CA MET A 159 8.34 6.89 -17.90
C MET A 159 8.03 8.35 -17.51
N GLN A 160 6.80 8.81 -17.73
CA GLN A 160 6.34 10.12 -17.27
C GLN A 160 6.37 10.24 -15.74
N ASN A 161 5.89 9.21 -15.04
CA ASN A 161 5.93 9.18 -13.57
C ASN A 161 7.36 9.21 -13.04
N TRP A 162 8.27 8.47 -13.68
CA TRP A 162 9.69 8.50 -13.36
C TRP A 162 10.31 9.89 -13.58
N PHE A 163 10.06 10.52 -14.74
CA PHE A 163 10.60 11.83 -15.07
C PHE A 163 10.10 12.91 -14.11
N THR A 164 8.81 12.88 -13.76
CA THR A 164 8.20 13.82 -12.82
C THR A 164 8.85 13.73 -11.44
N ARG A 165 9.12 12.51 -10.95
CA ARG A 165 9.82 12.29 -9.67
C ARG A 165 11.26 12.77 -9.72
N TRP A 166 11.96 12.45 -10.81
CA TRP A 166 13.32 12.89 -11.04
C TRP A 166 13.38 14.43 -10.99
N GLN A 167 12.48 15.10 -11.71
CA GLN A 167 12.39 16.56 -11.69
C GLN A 167 12.11 17.12 -10.30
N GLN A 168 11.17 16.54 -9.55
CA GLN A 168 10.87 16.98 -8.17
C GLN A 168 12.06 16.78 -7.23
N ALA A 169 12.76 15.64 -7.33
CA ALA A 169 13.94 15.36 -6.53
C ALA A 169 15.06 16.36 -6.82
N TRP A 170 15.34 16.61 -8.09
CA TRP A 170 16.34 17.61 -8.50
C TRP A 170 15.94 19.01 -8.10
N HIS A 171 14.67 19.39 -8.24
CA HIS A 171 14.21 20.71 -7.81
C HIS A 171 14.46 20.91 -6.31
N LYS A 172 14.14 19.91 -5.47
CA LYS A 172 14.45 19.94 -4.04
C LYS A 172 15.95 20.00 -3.77
N ALA A 173 16.77 19.29 -4.54
CA ALA A 173 18.21 19.33 -4.42
C ALA A 173 18.77 20.73 -4.74
N PHE A 174 18.38 21.34 -5.86
CA PHE A 174 18.82 22.69 -6.25
C PHE A 174 18.37 23.77 -5.25
N SER A 175 17.19 23.63 -4.66
CA SER A 175 16.67 24.56 -3.66
C SER A 175 17.27 24.34 -2.26
N SER A 176 17.92 23.21 -2.00
CA SER A 176 18.51 22.91 -0.69
C SER A 176 19.87 23.61 -0.53
N PRO A 177 20.09 24.35 0.57
CA PRO A 177 21.35 25.08 0.80
C PRO A 177 22.57 24.16 0.89
N ILE A 178 22.37 22.89 1.28
CA ILE A 178 23.44 21.88 1.42
C ILE A 178 24.05 21.52 0.05
N TRP A 179 23.22 21.53 -1.00
CA TRP A 179 23.64 21.11 -2.35
C TRP A 179 24.09 22.27 -3.24
N GLN A 180 23.81 23.51 -2.86
CA GLN A 180 24.19 24.68 -3.66
C GLN A 180 25.71 24.81 -3.83
N LEU A 181 26.49 24.62 -2.77
CA LEU A 181 27.95 24.72 -2.81
C LEU A 181 28.61 23.71 -3.78
N PRO A 182 28.34 22.39 -3.71
CA PRO A 182 28.94 21.45 -4.65
C PRO A 182 28.48 21.67 -6.09
N ILE A 183 27.24 22.12 -6.31
CA ILE A 183 26.72 22.44 -7.65
C ILE A 183 27.46 23.64 -8.24
N VAL A 184 27.62 24.73 -7.47
CA VAL A 184 28.37 25.92 -7.90
C VAL A 184 29.84 25.55 -8.17
N PHE A 185 30.44 24.69 -7.35
CA PHE A 185 31.81 24.25 -7.55
C PHE A 185 31.97 23.46 -8.85
N LEU A 186 31.06 22.51 -9.13
CA LEU A 186 31.05 21.76 -10.39
C LEU A 186 30.89 22.68 -11.60
N LEU A 187 29.96 23.64 -11.55
CA LEU A 187 29.80 24.65 -12.59
C LEU A 187 31.09 25.46 -12.79
N GLY A 188 31.75 25.86 -11.70
CA GLY A 188 33.05 26.52 -11.74
C GLY A 188 34.12 25.70 -12.46
N ILE A 189 34.24 24.40 -12.17
CA ILE A 189 35.18 23.50 -12.85
C ILE A 189 34.87 23.41 -14.35
N THR A 190 33.59 23.23 -14.72
CA THR A 190 33.19 23.11 -16.13
C THR A 190 33.47 24.40 -16.91
N ALA A 191 33.18 25.57 -16.33
CA ALA A 191 33.48 26.87 -16.93
C ALA A 191 35.00 27.06 -17.11
N LEU A 192 35.80 26.68 -16.11
CA LEU A 192 37.26 26.81 -16.16
C LEU A 192 37.89 25.90 -17.22
N ASN A 193 37.36 24.68 -17.36
CA ASN A 193 37.77 23.74 -18.41
C ASN A 193 37.34 24.20 -19.80
N GLY A 194 36.11 24.70 -19.95
CA GLY A 194 35.61 25.29 -21.20
C GLY A 194 36.46 26.48 -21.63
N TRP A 195 36.79 27.38 -20.69
CA TRP A 195 37.68 28.51 -20.94
C TRP A 195 39.08 28.08 -21.38
N LYS A 196 39.67 27.08 -20.71
CA LYS A 196 40.97 26.52 -21.11
C LYS A 196 40.94 25.97 -22.54
N MET A 197 39.87 25.27 -22.93
CA MET A 197 39.73 24.77 -24.30
C MET A 197 39.60 25.91 -25.31
N ALA A 198 38.74 26.90 -25.05
CA ALA A 198 38.56 28.05 -25.92
C ALA A 198 39.88 28.83 -26.12
N ARG A 199 40.66 28.99 -25.06
CA ARG A 199 41.97 29.66 -25.13
C ARG A 199 42.97 28.89 -25.99
N ARG A 200 43.00 27.55 -25.89
CA ARG A 200 43.87 26.70 -26.72
C ARG A 200 43.49 26.76 -28.19
N TRP A 201 42.20 26.85 -28.49
CA TRP A 201 41.69 27.01 -29.84
C TRP A 201 42.09 28.36 -30.48
N HIS A 202 42.16 29.44 -29.71
CA HIS A 202 42.58 30.75 -30.22
C HIS A 202 44.09 30.89 -30.46
N THR A 203 44.91 30.00 -29.89
CA THR A 203 46.38 30.03 -30.02
C THR A 203 46.93 29.00 -31.00
N ALA A 204 46.06 28.16 -31.58
CA ALA A 204 46.39 27.20 -32.63
C ALA A 204 46.06 27.81 -34.01
#